data_AF-A0A1A8K178-F1
#
_entry.id   AF-A0A1A8K178-F1
#
_cell.length_a   1.000
_cell.length_b   1.000
_cell.length_c   1.000
_cell.angle_alpha   90.00
_cell.angle_beta   90.00
_cell.angle_gamma   90.00
#
_symmetry.space_group_name_H-M   'P 1'
#
loop_
_entity.id
_entity.type
_entity.pdbx_description
1 polymer ?
#
loop_
_entity_poly.entity_id
_entity_poly.type
_entity_poly.pdbx_seq_one_letter_code
_entity_poly.pdbx_strand_id
1 'polypeptide(L)'
;MATRDEMQAKEMTANKKMTMRVILAEADIRKVILHSRPSTVEDLITKLRESLGLQNNFSLQFQDPEFNNELCNLTDLQELPEKPTIKVLPVLDLVPVSSDEVFSDTSTADTEILSCTPQDRREPWPEFFDIPTFSVDVEYRLRQADLLFMSEGTHLKVSKELKHEILERLAESMYSYTAYPTAAQFESVAAALISKHPCLQERGSATRCCGWKNSLKHKMGNYRTKRRQSGCLDVAVNAGKRGRHSSDGQPANKRIKKAKKGEINYLPNFPDGFDQAALEEARKDLADEMQKRTPSGLLVKQKMDQTFALRRKEVVDSEPPINTMVKRWPALFTEDQVFMEFIRI
;
A
#
# COMPACT_ATOMS: atom_id res chain seq x y z
N MET A 1 55.89 25.09 13.57
CA MET A 1 55.09 25.75 14.61
C MET A 1 54.11 26.66 13.90
N ALA A 2 52.83 26.29 13.83
CA ALA A 2 51.80 27.17 13.27
C ALA A 2 51.70 28.43 14.15
N THR A 3 51.58 29.60 13.52
CA THR A 3 51.56 30.89 14.22
C THR A 3 50.26 31.06 15.02
N ARG A 4 50.34 31.78 16.14
CA ARG A 4 49.21 32.04 17.05
C ARG A 4 48.00 32.65 16.34
N ASP A 5 48.23 33.39 15.25
CA ASP A 5 47.21 33.96 14.38
C ASP A 5 46.53 32.93 13.47
N GLU A 6 47.25 31.91 12.97
CA GLU A 6 46.63 30.79 12.24
C GLU A 6 45.77 29.92 13.15
N MET A 7 46.19 29.76 14.41
CA MET A 7 45.38 29.09 15.43
C MET A 7 44.12 29.92 15.78
N GLN A 8 44.25 31.23 15.97
CA GLN A 8 43.10 32.11 16.23
C GLN A 8 42.15 32.25 15.03
N ALA A 9 42.65 32.24 13.79
CA ALA A 9 41.82 32.28 12.59
C ALA A 9 41.04 30.97 12.39
N LYS A 10 41.65 29.81 12.69
CA LYS A 10 40.96 28.50 12.73
C LYS A 10 39.94 28.41 13.86
N GLU A 11 40.21 29.01 15.01
CA GLU A 11 39.29 29.06 16.16
C GLU A 11 38.11 30.02 15.91
N MET A 12 38.31 31.13 15.19
CA MET A 12 37.23 32.04 14.77
C MET A 12 36.36 31.47 13.63
N THR A 13 36.89 30.65 12.73
CA THR A 13 36.09 29.98 11.69
C THR A 13 35.24 28.83 12.24
N ALA A 14 35.65 28.22 13.36
CA ALA A 14 34.90 27.15 14.03
C ALA A 14 33.60 27.62 14.73
N ASN A 15 33.47 28.93 15.02
CA ASN A 15 32.38 29.47 15.86
C ASN A 15 31.31 30.28 15.08
N LYS A 16 31.21 30.09 13.76
CA LYS A 16 30.20 30.78 12.94
C LYS A 16 28.82 30.16 13.16
N LYS A 17 27.93 30.92 13.82
CA LYS A 17 26.52 30.53 14.03
C LYS A 17 25.82 30.31 12.68
N MET A 18 25.10 29.21 12.53
CA MET A 18 24.34 28.88 11.33
C MET A 18 22.84 28.95 11.64
N THR A 19 22.11 29.77 10.89
CA THR A 19 20.65 29.92 11.06
C THR A 19 19.93 29.25 9.90
N MET A 20 18.96 28.40 10.20
CA MET A 20 18.22 27.64 9.19
C MET A 20 16.73 27.57 9.52
N ARG A 21 15.91 27.33 8.50
CA ARG A 21 14.49 27.05 8.61
C ARG A 21 14.30 25.54 8.51
N VAL A 22 13.70 24.92 9.52
CA VAL A 22 13.48 23.46 9.57
C VAL A 22 12.00 23.16 9.47
N ILE A 23 11.62 22.28 8.54
CA ILE A 23 10.25 21.82 8.30
C ILE A 23 10.16 20.39 8.84
N LEU A 24 9.40 20.19 9.92
CA LEU A 24 9.12 18.87 10.50
C LEU A 24 7.83 18.28 9.90
N ALA A 25 6.83 19.13 9.68
CA ALA A 25 5.58 18.82 9.00
C ALA A 25 5.07 20.08 8.28
N GLU A 26 4.06 19.97 7.41
CA GLU A 26 3.47 21.14 6.72
C GLU A 26 2.95 22.21 7.70
N ALA A 27 2.50 21.79 8.89
CA ALA A 27 2.03 22.66 9.96
C ALA A 27 3.09 22.98 11.05
N ASP A 28 4.26 22.32 11.05
CA ASP A 28 5.31 22.52 12.06
C ASP A 28 6.64 22.91 11.39
N ILE A 29 6.91 24.22 11.41
CA ILE A 29 8.06 24.86 10.77
C ILE A 29 8.74 25.75 11.80
N ARG A 30 10.03 25.51 12.05
CA ARG A 30 10.79 26.15 13.11
C ARG A 30 12.04 26.82 12.58
N LYS A 31 12.47 27.89 13.26
CA LYS A 31 13.77 28.52 13.04
C LYS A 31 14.77 27.92 14.02
N VAL A 32 15.85 27.35 13.52
CA VAL A 32 16.91 26.73 14.32
C VAL A 32 18.20 27.52 14.15
N ILE A 33 18.91 27.72 15.25
CA ILE A 33 20.22 28.40 15.28
C ILE A 33 21.23 27.41 15.86
N LEU A 34 22.16 26.95 15.04
CA LEU A 34 23.27 26.13 15.47
C LEU A 34 24.43 27.02 15.90
N HIS A 35 24.99 26.75 17.07
CA HIS A 35 26.10 27.53 17.64
C HIS A 35 27.46 27.18 17.02
N SER A 36 27.57 26.05 16.35
CA SER A 36 28.73 25.62 15.57
C SER A 36 28.29 25.11 14.19
N ARG A 37 29.03 25.46 13.15
CA ARG A 37 28.75 24.96 11.79
C ARG A 37 28.99 23.46 11.75
N PRO A 38 28.04 22.65 11.22
CA PRO A 38 28.24 21.22 11.13
C PRO A 38 29.40 20.90 10.17
N SER A 39 30.20 19.89 10.52
CA SER A 39 31.31 19.43 9.68
C SER A 39 30.89 18.36 8.67
N THR A 40 29.90 17.54 9.01
CA THR A 40 29.32 16.49 8.16
C THR A 40 27.79 16.51 8.23
N VAL A 41 27.13 15.88 7.25
CA VAL A 41 25.66 15.74 7.25
C VAL A 41 25.18 14.99 8.51
N GLU A 42 25.96 14.02 8.99
CA GLU A 42 25.70 13.28 10.24
C GLU A 42 25.81 14.16 11.49
N ASP A 43 26.79 15.08 11.54
CA ASP A 43 26.91 16.08 12.61
C ASP A 43 25.72 17.05 12.60
N LEU A 44 25.23 17.44 11.41
CA LEU A 44 24.01 18.23 11.27
C LEU A 44 22.78 17.48 11.78
N ILE A 45 22.63 16.20 11.42
CA ILE A 45 21.56 15.33 11.92
C ILE A 45 21.59 15.26 13.46
N THR A 46 22.78 15.07 14.04
CA THR A 46 22.95 14.99 15.50
C THR A 46 22.54 16.29 16.19
N LYS A 47 23.00 17.44 15.69
CA LYS A 47 22.63 18.76 16.23
C LYS A 47 21.14 19.08 16.08
N LEU A 48 20.53 18.69 14.97
CA LEU A 48 19.08 18.84 14.77
C LEU A 48 18.29 17.93 15.71
N ARG A 49 18.78 16.71 15.96
CA ARG A 49 18.19 15.78 16.91
C ARG A 49 18.15 16.37 18.32
N GLU A 50 19.28 16.89 18.79
CA GLU A 50 19.41 17.52 20.11
C GLU A 50 18.57 18.80 20.23
N SER A 51 18.62 19.68 19.22
CA SER A 51 17.93 20.98 19.27
C SER A 51 16.40 20.87 19.12
N LEU A 52 15.90 19.83 18.44
CA LEU A 52 14.46 19.62 18.20
C LEU A 52 13.86 18.49 19.03
N GLY A 53 14.66 17.76 19.80
CA GLY A 53 14.20 16.66 20.66
C GLY A 53 13.68 15.44 19.89
N LEU A 54 14.21 15.18 18.70
CA LEU A 54 13.77 14.08 17.84
C LEU A 54 14.32 12.74 18.35
N GLN A 55 13.49 11.71 18.44
CA GLN A 55 13.90 10.38 18.95
C GLN A 55 14.20 9.37 17.83
N ASN A 56 13.78 9.67 16.60
CA ASN A 56 13.82 8.74 15.47
C ASN A 56 15.00 9.03 14.54
N ASN A 57 15.40 8.04 13.73
CA ASN A 57 16.29 8.26 12.61
C ASN A 57 15.56 9.05 11.52
N PHE A 58 16.27 9.97 10.86
CA PHE A 58 15.70 10.84 9.84
C PHE A 58 16.74 11.21 8.79
N SER A 59 16.27 11.42 7.56
CA SER A 59 17.04 12.00 6.47
C SER A 59 16.67 13.46 6.29
N LEU A 60 17.55 14.21 5.63
CA LEU A 60 17.40 15.65 5.41
C LEU A 60 17.24 15.94 3.92
N GLN A 61 16.29 16.80 3.60
CA GLN A 61 16.17 17.46 2.30
C GLN A 61 16.40 18.96 2.46
N PHE A 62 16.91 19.64 1.45
CA PHE A 62 17.02 21.10 1.43
C PHE A 62 16.30 21.68 0.21
N GLN A 63 15.87 22.94 0.31
CA GLN A 63 15.37 23.67 -0.84
C GLN A 63 16.55 24.19 -1.67
N ASP A 64 16.66 23.71 -2.90
CA ASP A 64 17.74 24.10 -3.80
C ASP A 64 17.34 25.34 -4.63
N PRO A 65 18.05 26.48 -4.49
CA PRO A 65 17.79 27.68 -5.28
C PRO A 65 17.95 27.47 -6.80
N GLU A 66 18.78 26.52 -7.23
CA GLU A 66 19.02 26.22 -8.65
C GLU A 66 17.84 25.47 -9.29
N PHE A 67 17.02 24.79 -8.49
CA PHE A 67 15.83 24.05 -8.92
C PHE A 67 14.52 24.72 -8.48
N ASN A 68 14.44 26.06 -8.55
CA ASN A 68 13.24 26.82 -8.16
C ASN A 68 12.76 26.57 -6.71
N ASN A 69 13.68 26.24 -5.79
CA ASN A 69 13.40 25.87 -4.39
C ASN A 69 12.64 24.53 -4.22
N GLU A 70 12.74 23.62 -5.20
CA GLU A 70 12.33 22.23 -5.01
C GLU A 70 13.22 21.51 -3.97
N LEU A 71 12.69 20.44 -3.39
CA LEU A 71 13.35 19.71 -2.31
C LEU A 71 14.31 18.66 -2.88
N CYS A 72 15.59 18.81 -2.57
CA CYS A 72 16.67 17.90 -2.94
C CYS A 72 17.19 17.17 -1.70
N ASN A 73 17.62 15.91 -1.86
CA ASN A 73 18.24 15.16 -0.76
C ASN A 73 19.59 15.80 -0.41
N LEU A 74 19.84 16.02 0.88
CA LEU A 74 21.09 16.61 1.34
C LEU A 74 22.16 15.54 1.44
N THR A 75 23.11 15.52 0.50
CA THR A 75 24.27 14.61 0.50
C THR A 75 25.58 15.30 0.84
N ASP A 76 25.71 16.60 0.54
CA ASP A 76 26.88 17.42 0.91
C ASP A 76 26.44 18.74 1.55
N LEU A 77 27.16 19.18 2.59
CA LEU A 77 26.93 20.46 3.25
C LEU A 77 27.36 21.67 2.41
N GLN A 78 28.18 21.47 1.38
CA GLN A 78 28.60 22.54 0.47
C GLN A 78 27.45 23.06 -0.40
N GLU A 79 26.41 22.25 -0.62
CA GLU A 79 25.22 22.59 -1.40
C GLU A 79 24.26 23.50 -0.62
N LEU A 80 24.47 23.66 0.69
CA LEU A 80 23.57 24.49 1.51
C LEU A 80 23.84 26.00 1.32
N PRO A 81 22.81 26.79 0.96
CA PRO A 81 22.94 28.25 0.92
C PRO A 81 23.15 28.83 2.34
N GLU A 82 23.52 30.12 2.44
CA GLU A 82 23.82 30.77 3.74
C GLU A 82 22.68 30.69 4.77
N LYS A 83 21.43 30.61 4.30
CA LYS A 83 20.21 30.45 5.11
C LYS A 83 19.35 29.34 4.53
N PRO A 84 19.68 28.07 4.79
CA PRO A 84 18.99 26.96 4.16
C PRO A 84 17.62 26.71 4.77
N THR A 85 16.70 26.23 3.93
CA THR A 85 15.46 25.59 4.37
C THR A 85 15.64 24.09 4.28
N ILE A 86 15.53 23.39 5.40
CA ILE A 86 15.72 21.95 5.53
C ILE A 86 14.38 21.29 5.88
N LYS A 87 14.05 20.18 5.26
CA LYS A 87 12.92 19.32 5.60
C LYS A 87 13.44 18.02 6.20
N VAL A 88 12.88 17.63 7.34
CA VAL A 88 13.21 16.40 8.05
C VAL A 88 12.26 15.30 7.61
N LEU A 89 12.79 14.17 7.18
CA LEU A 89 12.00 13.00 6.78
C LEU A 89 12.32 11.83 7.72
N PRO A 90 11.34 11.29 8.47
CA PRO A 90 11.59 10.15 9.33
C PRO A 90 11.98 8.92 8.50
N VAL A 91 13.08 8.28 8.88
CA VAL A 91 13.55 6.99 8.33
C VAL A 91 13.04 5.90 9.27
N LEU A 92 12.19 5.03 8.76
CA LEU A 92 11.66 3.89 9.49
C LEU A 92 12.68 2.74 9.40
N ASP A 93 13.40 2.48 10.49
CA ASP A 93 14.25 1.28 10.60
C ASP A 93 13.36 0.09 10.96
N LEU A 94 13.14 -0.80 9.99
CA LEU A 94 12.45 -2.07 10.20
C LEU A 94 13.49 -3.12 10.60
N VAL A 95 13.46 -3.56 11.86
CA VAL A 95 14.27 -4.68 12.35
C VAL A 95 13.46 -5.97 12.23
N PRO A 96 14.01 -7.06 11.65
CA PRO A 96 13.33 -8.35 11.64
C PRO A 96 13.26 -8.91 13.05
N VAL A 97 12.06 -9.31 13.49
CA VAL A 97 11.89 -10.06 14.75
C VAL A 97 12.43 -11.48 14.54
N SER A 98 13.46 -11.82 15.31
CA SER A 98 13.95 -13.20 15.45
C SER A 98 12.82 -14.08 15.96
N SER A 99 12.41 -15.06 15.16
CA SER A 99 11.47 -16.10 15.57
C SER A 99 12.24 -17.17 16.32
N ASP A 100 12.30 -17.08 17.64
CA ASP A 100 12.61 -18.23 18.49
C ASP A 100 11.81 -18.10 19.80
N GLU A 101 11.17 -19.21 20.17
CA GLU A 101 10.33 -19.46 21.37
C GLU A 101 8.94 -18.78 21.31
N VAL A 102 7.78 -19.44 21.30
CA VAL A 102 7.26 -20.65 21.95
C VAL A 102 6.06 -21.08 21.06
N PHE A 103 5.78 -22.35 20.73
CA PHE A 103 4.91 -23.22 21.51
C PHE A 103 4.97 -24.68 21.03
N SER A 104 5.01 -25.54 22.04
CA SER A 104 5.05 -27.00 22.02
C SER A 104 3.93 -27.68 21.23
N ASP A 105 4.33 -28.81 20.66
CA ASP A 105 3.55 -29.91 20.11
C ASP A 105 2.21 -30.19 20.79
N THR A 106 1.15 -30.29 19.97
CA THR A 106 0.26 -31.45 20.01
C THR A 106 -0.26 -31.74 18.61
N SER A 107 0.13 -32.91 18.11
CA SER A 107 -0.22 -33.54 16.84
C SER A 107 -1.73 -33.58 16.55
N THR A 108 -2.16 -33.18 15.33
CA THR A 108 -3.00 -34.01 14.45
C THR A 108 -2.97 -33.49 12.99
N ALA A 109 -2.46 -34.34 12.10
CA ALA A 109 -2.49 -34.39 10.63
C ALA A 109 -2.97 -33.19 9.75
N ASP A 110 -2.05 -32.80 8.86
CA ASP A 110 -2.21 -32.41 7.45
C ASP A 110 -3.01 -31.16 7.06
N THR A 111 -2.30 -30.03 6.93
CA THR A 111 -1.99 -29.37 5.65
C THR A 111 -1.15 -28.11 5.92
N GLU A 112 0.15 -28.19 5.67
CA GLU A 112 1.04 -27.02 5.76
C GLU A 112 0.76 -26.06 4.60
N ILE A 113 -0.04 -25.02 4.89
CA ILE A 113 -0.18 -23.86 4.02
C ILE A 113 1.06 -23.00 4.25
N LEU A 114 1.99 -23.08 3.30
CA LEU A 114 3.20 -22.26 3.25
C LEU A 114 2.83 -20.76 3.34
N SER A 115 3.39 -20.16 4.38
CA SER A 115 3.57 -18.75 4.70
C SER A 115 3.44 -17.80 3.49
N CYS A 116 2.31 -17.13 3.34
CA CYS A 116 2.19 -15.97 2.47
C CYS A 116 3.11 -14.84 2.96
N THR A 117 3.84 -14.23 2.05
CA THR A 117 4.68 -13.04 2.26
C THR A 117 3.89 -11.91 2.96
N PRO A 118 4.48 -11.17 3.93
CA PRO A 118 3.72 -10.21 4.76
C PRO A 118 3.18 -8.97 4.04
N GLN A 119 3.59 -8.73 2.79
CA GLN A 119 3.38 -7.43 2.12
C GLN A 119 1.97 -7.23 1.54
N ASP A 120 1.15 -8.29 1.49
CA ASP A 120 -0.23 -8.26 0.95
C ASP A 120 -1.31 -8.49 2.03
N ARG A 121 -0.93 -8.53 3.32
CA ARG A 121 -1.90 -8.63 4.40
C ARG A 121 -2.64 -7.31 4.54
N ARG A 122 -3.77 -7.19 3.83
CA ARG A 122 -4.89 -6.37 4.31
C ARG A 122 -5.10 -6.72 5.78
N GLU A 123 -5.25 -5.70 6.61
CA GLU A 123 -5.52 -5.89 8.03
C GLU A 123 -6.67 -6.89 8.20
N PRO A 124 -6.58 -7.82 9.16
CA PRO A 124 -7.67 -8.74 9.43
C PRO A 124 -8.92 -7.93 9.78
N TRP A 125 -10.07 -8.42 9.33
CA TRP A 125 -11.33 -7.71 9.60
C TRP A 125 -11.53 -7.55 11.12
N PRO A 126 -11.74 -6.32 11.61
CA PRO A 126 -11.80 -6.09 13.04
C PRO A 126 -13.09 -6.69 13.63
N GLU A 127 -12.99 -7.18 14.86
CA GLU A 127 -14.15 -7.67 15.62
C GLU A 127 -15.16 -6.53 15.86
N PHE A 128 -14.64 -5.31 16.09
CA PHE A 128 -15.42 -4.08 16.20
C PHE A 128 -14.96 -3.09 15.14
N PHE A 129 -15.85 -2.71 14.24
CA PHE A 129 -15.52 -1.76 13.18
C PHE A 129 -15.62 -0.33 13.69
N ASP A 130 -14.50 0.38 13.76
CA ASP A 130 -14.44 1.78 14.13
C ASP A 130 -14.95 2.69 13.01
N ILE A 131 -15.93 3.53 13.33
CA ILE A 131 -16.49 4.46 12.34
C ILE A 131 -15.51 5.63 12.14
N PRO A 132 -15.00 5.83 10.91
CA PRO A 132 -14.03 6.87 10.61
C PRO A 132 -14.61 8.26 10.89
N THR A 133 -13.72 9.24 11.03
CA THR A 133 -14.13 10.64 11.13
C THR A 133 -14.62 11.16 9.78
N PHE A 134 -15.76 11.83 9.79
CA PHE A 134 -16.30 12.49 8.60
C PHE A 134 -15.73 13.90 8.46
N SER A 135 -16.13 14.65 7.42
CA SER A 135 -15.77 16.07 7.36
C SER A 135 -16.36 16.83 8.54
N VAL A 136 -15.76 17.97 8.86
CA VAL A 136 -16.16 18.83 9.99
C VAL A 136 -17.66 19.19 9.92
N ASP A 137 -18.18 19.47 8.72
CA ASP A 137 -19.59 19.79 8.52
C ASP A 137 -20.51 18.58 8.76
N VAL A 138 -20.14 17.40 8.26
CA VAL A 138 -20.91 16.17 8.47
C VAL A 138 -20.93 15.77 9.94
N GLU A 139 -19.77 15.77 10.62
CA GLU A 139 -19.68 15.49 12.06
C GLU A 139 -20.54 16.47 12.87
N TYR A 140 -20.48 17.76 12.53
CA TYR A 140 -21.29 18.77 13.21
C TYR A 140 -22.79 18.49 13.07
N ARG A 141 -23.26 18.20 11.84
CA ARG A 141 -24.68 17.90 11.57
C ARG A 141 -25.13 16.61 12.25
N LEU A 142 -24.32 15.55 12.21
CA LEU A 142 -24.59 14.29 12.90
C LEU A 142 -24.72 14.51 14.41
N ARG A 143 -23.78 15.26 15.00
CA ARG A 143 -23.80 15.58 16.43
C ARG A 143 -25.05 16.37 16.83
N GLN A 144 -25.44 17.40 16.06
CA GLN A 144 -26.67 18.15 16.34
C GLN A 144 -27.91 17.26 16.24
N ALA A 145 -27.95 16.38 15.24
CA ALA A 145 -29.07 15.49 15.05
C ALA A 145 -29.15 14.37 16.11
N ASP A 146 -28.01 13.86 16.57
CA ASP A 146 -27.94 12.89 17.66
C ASP A 146 -28.47 13.50 18.97
N LEU A 147 -28.14 14.77 19.25
CA LEU A 147 -28.70 15.49 20.41
C LEU A 147 -30.23 15.61 20.32
N LEU A 148 -30.76 16.01 19.16
CA LEU A 148 -32.20 16.09 18.93
C LEU A 148 -32.90 14.73 19.00
N PHE A 149 -32.23 13.68 18.53
CA PHE A 149 -32.73 12.32 18.63
C PHE A 149 -32.82 11.86 20.09
N MET A 150 -31.81 12.17 20.91
CA MET A 150 -31.82 11.83 22.33
C MET A 150 -32.86 12.62 23.13
N SER A 151 -33.14 13.87 22.75
CA SER A 151 -34.12 14.71 23.47
C SER A 151 -35.56 14.49 23.03
N GLU A 152 -35.81 14.35 21.73
CA GLU A 152 -37.16 14.37 21.14
C GLU A 152 -37.51 13.07 20.39
N GLY A 153 -36.56 12.16 20.20
CA GLY A 153 -36.73 10.99 19.32
C GLY A 153 -36.82 11.36 17.83
N THR A 154 -36.42 12.60 17.49
CA THR A 154 -36.49 13.11 16.12
C THR A 154 -35.34 12.54 15.30
N HIS A 155 -35.66 11.81 14.23
CA HIS A 155 -34.66 11.22 13.34
C HIS A 155 -34.14 12.24 12.32
N LEU A 156 -32.87 12.10 11.94
CA LEU A 156 -32.29 12.94 10.91
C LEU A 156 -32.85 12.57 9.53
N LYS A 157 -33.41 13.54 8.83
CA LYS A 157 -33.66 13.40 7.39
C LYS A 157 -32.33 13.53 6.64
N VAL A 158 -31.71 12.40 6.37
CA VAL A 158 -30.41 12.34 5.69
C VAL A 158 -30.55 12.85 4.24
N SER A 159 -29.88 13.95 3.90
CA SER A 159 -29.82 14.44 2.52
C SER A 159 -29.02 13.49 1.62
N LYS A 160 -29.18 13.59 0.29
CA LYS A 160 -28.47 12.72 -0.64
C LYS A 160 -26.95 12.93 -0.55
N GLU A 161 -26.53 14.16 -0.36
CA GLU A 161 -25.13 14.60 -0.27
C GLU A 161 -24.50 14.06 1.02
N LEU A 162 -25.18 14.27 2.16
CA LEU A 162 -24.75 13.76 3.47
C LEU A 162 -24.62 12.23 3.45
N LYS A 163 -25.61 11.54 2.90
CA LYS A 163 -25.59 10.08 2.74
C LYS A 163 -24.42 9.63 1.88
N HIS A 164 -24.16 10.32 0.77
CA HIS A 164 -23.09 9.96 -0.15
C HIS A 164 -21.71 10.04 0.50
N GLU A 165 -21.46 11.08 1.29
CA GLU A 165 -20.18 11.34 1.95
C GLU A 165 -19.91 10.32 3.06
N ILE A 166 -20.89 10.06 3.92
CA ILE A 166 -20.81 9.02 4.95
C ILE A 166 -20.47 7.67 4.31
N LEU A 167 -21.18 7.31 3.23
CA LEU A 167 -20.93 6.06 2.52
C LEU A 167 -19.57 6.03 1.81
N GLU A 168 -19.05 7.14 1.28
CA GLU A 168 -17.72 7.18 0.65
C GLU A 168 -16.63 6.89 1.68
N ARG A 169 -16.67 7.57 2.83
CA ARG A 169 -15.68 7.37 3.90
C ARG A 169 -15.73 5.97 4.49
N LEU A 170 -16.93 5.42 4.67
CA LEU A 170 -17.08 4.04 5.11
C LEU A 170 -16.55 3.06 4.06
N ALA A 171 -16.82 3.29 2.77
CA ALA A 171 -16.31 2.43 1.71
C ALA A 171 -14.77 2.46 1.62
N GLU A 172 -14.16 3.62 1.78
CA GLU A 172 -12.70 3.79 1.84
C GLU A 172 -12.10 2.98 3.00
N SER A 173 -12.66 3.14 4.20
CA SER A 173 -12.21 2.41 5.39
C SER A 173 -12.46 0.90 5.29
N MET A 174 -13.60 0.45 4.77
CA MET A 174 -13.84 -0.99 4.55
C MET A 174 -12.87 -1.60 3.54
N TYR A 175 -12.47 -0.83 2.53
CA TYR A 175 -11.59 -1.29 1.46
C TYR A 175 -10.15 -1.54 1.93
N SER A 176 -9.68 -0.89 3.01
CA SER A 176 -8.37 -1.19 3.59
C SER A 176 -8.30 -2.63 4.14
N TYR A 177 -9.42 -3.14 4.67
CA TYR A 177 -9.54 -4.52 5.17
C TYR A 177 -9.89 -5.54 4.07
N THR A 178 -10.84 -5.23 3.18
CA THR A 178 -11.20 -6.13 2.08
C THR A 178 -11.97 -5.43 0.97
N ALA A 179 -11.63 -5.76 -0.28
CA ALA A 179 -12.39 -5.30 -1.45
C ALA A 179 -13.77 -5.97 -1.56
N TYR A 180 -13.95 -7.16 -0.97
CA TYR A 180 -15.18 -7.96 -1.07
C TYR A 180 -15.76 -8.31 0.31
N PRO A 181 -16.33 -7.33 1.03
CA PRO A 181 -16.95 -7.61 2.33
C PRO A 181 -18.11 -8.60 2.21
N THR A 182 -18.27 -9.45 3.23
CA THR A 182 -19.38 -10.39 3.35
C THR A 182 -20.66 -9.69 3.84
N ALA A 183 -21.80 -10.38 3.73
CA ALA A 183 -23.08 -9.84 4.21
C ALA A 183 -23.09 -9.52 5.72
N ALA A 184 -22.37 -10.32 6.52
CA ALA A 184 -22.22 -10.11 7.96
C ALA A 184 -21.34 -8.89 8.26
N GLN A 185 -20.25 -8.71 7.51
CA GLN A 185 -19.38 -7.54 7.64
C GLN A 185 -20.12 -6.23 7.31
N PHE A 186 -20.94 -6.22 6.25
CA PHE A 186 -21.81 -5.06 5.95
C PHE A 186 -22.80 -4.75 7.07
N GLU A 187 -23.31 -5.78 7.74
CA GLU A 187 -24.25 -5.63 8.85
C GLU A 187 -23.56 -5.09 10.11
N SER A 188 -22.36 -5.59 10.40
CA SER A 188 -21.52 -5.09 11.50
C SER A 188 -21.21 -3.59 11.34
N VAL A 189 -20.82 -3.14 10.14
CA VAL A 189 -20.54 -1.72 9.87
C VAL A 189 -21.80 -0.87 9.99
N ALA A 190 -22.93 -1.36 9.48
CA ALA A 190 -24.20 -0.64 9.59
C ALA A 190 -24.68 -0.53 11.05
N ALA A 191 -24.46 -1.57 11.86
CA ALA A 191 -24.75 -1.55 13.29
C ALA A 191 -23.84 -0.57 14.04
N ALA A 192 -22.53 -0.60 13.78
CA ALA A 192 -21.57 0.33 14.36
C ALA A 192 -21.90 1.79 14.01
N LEU A 193 -22.33 2.07 12.78
CA LEU A 193 -22.74 3.40 12.34
C LEU A 193 -23.93 3.93 13.17
N ILE A 194 -24.94 3.10 13.38
CA ILE A 194 -26.13 3.49 14.16
C ILE A 194 -25.81 3.58 15.64
N SER A 195 -24.93 2.71 16.15
CA SER A 195 -24.48 2.79 17.54
C SER A 195 -23.76 4.10 17.82
N LYS A 196 -22.95 4.59 16.87
CA LYS A 196 -22.26 5.89 16.99
C LYS A 196 -23.20 7.07 16.74
N HIS A 197 -24.10 6.95 15.78
CA HIS A 197 -25.04 8.00 15.36
C HIS A 197 -26.49 7.50 15.36
N PRO A 198 -27.14 7.44 16.53
CA PRO A 198 -28.53 6.97 16.66
C PRO A 198 -29.52 7.75 15.79
N CYS A 199 -29.25 9.02 15.44
CA CYS A 199 -30.11 9.83 14.59
C CYS A 199 -30.31 9.27 13.17
N LEU A 200 -29.40 8.40 12.71
CA LEU A 200 -29.42 7.77 11.38
C LEU A 200 -30.31 6.51 11.31
N GLN A 201 -30.94 6.13 12.41
CA GLN A 201 -31.75 4.92 12.52
C GLN A 201 -32.99 4.96 11.60
N GLU A 202 -33.24 3.90 10.83
CA GLU A 202 -34.38 3.82 9.91
C GLU A 202 -35.65 3.31 10.62
N ARG A 203 -36.81 3.90 10.29
CA ARG A 203 -38.12 3.44 10.80
C ARG A 203 -38.60 2.21 10.02
N GLY A 204 -39.15 1.23 10.73
CA GLY A 204 -39.92 0.12 10.13
C GLY A 204 -39.16 -1.18 9.84
N SER A 205 -37.94 -1.34 10.34
CA SER A 205 -37.19 -2.61 10.23
C SER A 205 -36.76 -3.14 11.60
N ALA A 206 -36.83 -4.46 11.80
CA ALA A 206 -36.46 -5.11 13.06
C ALA A 206 -34.99 -4.85 13.45
N THR A 207 -34.09 -4.79 12.46
CA THR A 207 -32.66 -4.51 12.68
C THR A 207 -32.29 -3.04 12.58
N ARG A 208 -33.23 -2.17 12.15
CA ARG A 208 -33.11 -0.70 12.01
C ARG A 208 -31.89 -0.16 11.21
N CYS A 209 -31.03 -1.04 10.70
CA CYS A 209 -29.79 -0.75 9.95
C CYS A 209 -29.81 -1.28 8.50
N CYS A 210 -30.90 -1.95 8.09
CA CYS A 210 -30.94 -2.69 6.83
C CYS A 210 -30.75 -1.82 5.58
N GLY A 211 -31.27 -0.59 5.55
CA GLY A 211 -31.08 0.30 4.42
C GLY A 211 -29.66 0.85 4.34
N TRP A 212 -28.98 1.04 5.48
CA TRP A 212 -27.54 1.35 5.52
C TRP A 212 -26.70 0.17 5.02
N LYS A 213 -26.98 -1.06 5.47
CA LYS A 213 -26.35 -2.29 4.97
C LYS A 213 -26.47 -2.40 3.44
N ASN A 214 -27.68 -2.21 2.90
CA ASN A 214 -27.90 -2.23 1.46
C ASN A 214 -27.18 -1.08 0.74
N SER A 215 -27.19 0.13 1.31
CA SER A 215 -26.50 1.29 0.73
C SER A 215 -24.98 1.06 0.68
N LEU A 216 -24.38 0.49 1.73
CA LEU A 216 -22.97 0.11 1.79
C LEU A 216 -22.61 -0.95 0.75
N LYS A 217 -23.46 -1.97 0.57
CA LYS A 217 -23.26 -3.00 -0.46
C LYS A 217 -23.18 -2.39 -1.86
N HIS A 218 -24.09 -1.49 -2.19
CA HIS A 218 -24.08 -0.77 -3.47
C HIS A 218 -22.86 0.15 -3.59
N LYS A 219 -22.56 0.91 -2.53
CA LYS A 219 -21.42 1.83 -2.48
C LYS A 219 -20.10 1.10 -2.66
N MET A 220 -19.87 -0.01 -1.98
CA MET A 220 -18.67 -0.83 -2.16
C MET A 220 -18.55 -1.39 -3.58
N GLY A 221 -19.68 -1.72 -4.23
CA GLY A 221 -19.68 -2.08 -5.65
C GLY A 221 -19.21 -0.94 -6.56
N ASN A 222 -19.67 0.29 -6.32
CA ASN A 222 -19.25 1.47 -7.06
C ASN A 222 -17.80 1.85 -6.75
N TYR A 223 -17.40 1.78 -5.47
CA TYR A 223 -16.05 2.09 -5.00
C TYR A 223 -15.04 1.14 -5.64
N ARG A 224 -15.34 -0.17 -5.68
CA ARG A 224 -14.57 -1.17 -6.46
C ARG A 224 -14.43 -0.78 -7.93
N THR A 225 -15.53 -0.35 -8.55
CA THR A 225 -15.51 0.08 -9.97
C THR A 225 -14.63 1.32 -10.18
N LYS A 226 -14.69 2.28 -9.26
CA LYS A 226 -13.83 3.49 -9.24
C LYS A 226 -12.36 3.10 -9.08
N ARG A 227 -12.02 2.26 -8.09
CA ARG A 227 -10.65 1.75 -7.87
C ARG A 227 -10.10 0.99 -9.09
N ARG A 228 -10.95 0.22 -9.78
CA ARG A 228 -10.59 -0.45 -11.04
C ARG A 228 -10.23 0.55 -12.13
N GLN A 229 -11.02 1.60 -12.32
CA GLN A 229 -10.76 2.63 -13.34
C GLN A 229 -9.44 3.37 -13.11
N SER A 230 -9.02 3.48 -11.85
CA SER A 230 -7.71 4.04 -11.45
C SER A 230 -6.53 3.06 -11.56
N GLY A 231 -6.71 1.89 -12.18
CA GLY A 231 -5.62 0.93 -12.43
C GLY A 231 -5.36 -0.11 -11.32
N CYS A 232 -6.25 -0.23 -10.32
CA CYS A 232 -6.08 -1.24 -9.26
C CYS A 232 -6.44 -2.66 -9.76
N LEU A 233 -5.41 -3.46 -10.05
CA LEU A 233 -5.52 -4.79 -10.66
C LEU A 233 -6.30 -5.81 -9.82
N ASP A 234 -6.24 -5.72 -8.49
CA ASP A 234 -6.97 -6.60 -7.53
C ASP A 234 -8.51 -6.56 -7.71
N VAL A 235 -9.04 -5.50 -8.32
CA VAL A 235 -10.48 -5.36 -8.59
C VAL A 235 -10.79 -5.48 -10.08
N ALA A 236 -9.79 -5.43 -10.96
CA ALA A 236 -9.95 -5.52 -12.42
C ALA A 236 -10.41 -6.92 -12.87
N VAL A 237 -9.91 -7.98 -12.22
CA VAL A 237 -10.18 -9.38 -12.61
C VAL A 237 -11.66 -9.77 -12.41
N ASN A 238 -12.35 -9.17 -11.44
CA ASN A 238 -13.77 -9.47 -11.12
C ASN A 238 -14.77 -8.55 -11.85
N ALA A 239 -14.42 -7.99 -13.02
CA ALA A 239 -15.28 -7.14 -13.84
C ALA A 239 -16.41 -7.92 -14.55
N GLY A 240 -17.30 -8.52 -13.77
CA GLY A 240 -18.43 -9.30 -14.28
C GLY A 240 -19.73 -8.50 -14.34
N LYS A 241 -19.84 -7.49 -15.22
CA LYS A 241 -21.08 -7.13 -15.98
C LYS A 241 -20.95 -5.78 -16.70
N ARG A 242 -21.38 -5.75 -17.98
CA ARG A 242 -21.72 -4.51 -18.69
C ARG A 242 -22.99 -3.90 -18.11
N GLY A 243 -23.01 -2.59 -17.93
CA GLY A 243 -24.23 -1.79 -17.80
C GLY A 243 -24.77 -1.39 -19.18
N ARG A 244 -26.01 -0.89 -19.22
CA ARG A 244 -26.83 -0.61 -20.42
C ARG A 244 -26.27 0.47 -21.37
N HIS A 245 -25.11 1.07 -21.07
CA HIS A 245 -24.52 2.20 -21.81
C HIS A 245 -23.04 2.02 -22.19
N SER A 246 -22.51 0.79 -22.24
CA SER A 246 -21.15 0.56 -22.74
C SER A 246 -21.16 0.39 -24.27
N SER A 247 -20.26 1.09 -24.96
CA SER A 247 -20.08 1.10 -26.41
C SER A 247 -19.80 -0.29 -27.01
N ASP A 248 -20.03 -0.39 -28.33
CA ASP A 248 -20.04 -1.60 -29.16
C ASP A 248 -18.66 -2.24 -29.41
N GLY A 249 -17.82 -2.29 -28.37
CA GLY A 249 -16.57 -3.05 -28.35
C GLY A 249 -16.80 -4.48 -27.87
N GLN A 250 -16.01 -5.43 -28.40
CA GLN A 250 -15.99 -6.79 -27.86
C GLN A 250 -15.59 -6.78 -26.37
N PRO A 251 -16.22 -7.60 -25.52
CA PRO A 251 -15.93 -7.62 -24.09
C PRO A 251 -14.52 -8.19 -23.86
N ALA A 252 -13.74 -7.57 -22.98
CA ALA A 252 -12.42 -8.06 -22.56
C ALA A 252 -12.46 -9.50 -21.99
N ASN A 253 -13.65 -10.00 -21.61
CA ASN A 253 -13.82 -11.24 -20.87
C ASN A 253 -14.34 -12.42 -21.70
N LYS A 254 -14.47 -12.30 -23.04
CA LYS A 254 -14.96 -13.43 -23.85
C LYS A 254 -14.00 -14.62 -23.87
N ARG A 255 -12.73 -14.42 -23.50
CA ARG A 255 -11.68 -15.43 -23.57
C ARG A 255 -11.02 -15.77 -22.23
N ILE A 256 -11.26 -14.98 -21.18
CA ILE A 256 -10.73 -15.24 -19.84
C ILE A 256 -11.63 -16.27 -19.15
N LYS A 257 -11.21 -17.55 -19.13
CA LYS A 257 -11.86 -18.59 -18.32
C LYS A 257 -11.78 -18.16 -16.85
N LYS A 258 -12.93 -18.12 -16.16
CA LYS A 258 -12.94 -17.85 -14.71
C LYS A 258 -12.04 -18.86 -14.00
N ALA A 259 -11.16 -18.36 -13.13
CA ALA A 259 -10.44 -19.19 -12.17
C ALA A 259 -11.44 -20.13 -11.48
N LYS A 260 -11.21 -21.44 -11.57
CA LYS A 260 -12.04 -22.39 -10.81
C LYS A 260 -11.73 -22.20 -9.33
N LYS A 261 -12.73 -22.42 -8.47
CA LYS A 261 -12.58 -22.36 -7.01
C LYS A 261 -11.37 -23.22 -6.61
N GLY A 262 -10.29 -22.60 -6.13
CA GLY A 262 -9.04 -23.27 -5.75
C GLY A 262 -7.76 -22.77 -6.44
N GLU A 263 -7.86 -22.01 -7.54
CA GLU A 263 -6.70 -21.38 -8.19
C GLU A 263 -6.36 -20.06 -7.48
N ILE A 264 -5.27 -20.04 -6.71
CA ILE A 264 -4.88 -18.91 -5.85
C ILE A 264 -4.13 -17.85 -6.67
N ASN A 265 -3.37 -18.25 -7.69
CA ASN A 265 -2.58 -17.34 -8.54
C ASN A 265 -2.95 -17.45 -10.02
N TYR A 266 -4.23 -17.24 -10.36
CA TYR A 266 -4.71 -17.31 -11.74
C TYR A 266 -3.94 -16.39 -12.70
N LEU A 267 -3.66 -15.14 -12.30
CA LEU A 267 -2.92 -14.14 -13.06
C LEU A 267 -2.20 -13.16 -12.10
N PRO A 268 -1.06 -13.54 -11.50
CA PRO A 268 -0.37 -12.74 -10.50
C PRO A 268 0.32 -11.51 -11.13
N ASN A 269 0.57 -10.49 -10.30
CA ASN A 269 1.34 -9.31 -10.69
C ASN A 269 2.82 -9.67 -10.91
N PHE A 270 3.55 -8.83 -11.65
CA PHE A 270 4.99 -8.94 -11.71
C PHE A 270 5.61 -8.67 -10.33
N PRO A 271 6.67 -9.42 -9.95
CA PRO A 271 7.34 -9.19 -8.67
C PRO A 271 7.88 -7.76 -8.56
N ASP A 272 7.90 -7.21 -7.34
CA ASP A 272 8.40 -5.86 -7.08
C ASP A 272 9.83 -5.67 -7.62
N GLY A 273 10.04 -4.59 -8.37
CA GLY A 273 11.33 -4.28 -9.00
C GLY A 273 11.60 -4.96 -10.34
N PHE A 274 10.69 -5.82 -10.83
CA PHE A 274 10.81 -6.44 -12.15
C PHE A 274 9.80 -5.84 -13.14
N ASP A 275 10.31 -5.35 -14.26
CA ASP A 275 9.50 -4.99 -15.42
C ASP A 275 9.36 -6.17 -16.38
N GLN A 276 8.51 -6.02 -17.40
CA GLN A 276 8.28 -7.09 -18.38
C GLN A 276 9.57 -7.47 -19.12
N ALA A 277 10.48 -6.52 -19.33
CA ALA A 277 11.73 -6.74 -20.06
C ALA A 277 12.69 -7.60 -19.24
N ALA A 278 12.86 -7.31 -17.95
CA ALA A 278 13.69 -8.08 -17.03
C ALA A 278 13.18 -9.52 -16.87
N LEU A 279 11.86 -9.73 -16.81
CA LEU A 279 11.29 -11.08 -16.76
C LEU A 279 11.48 -11.85 -18.08
N GLU A 280 11.44 -11.17 -19.23
CA GLU A 280 11.72 -11.80 -20.53
C GLU A 280 13.21 -12.15 -20.68
N GLU A 281 14.11 -11.37 -20.06
CA GLU A 281 15.52 -11.73 -19.94
C GLU A 281 15.71 -12.97 -19.06
N ALA A 282 15.09 -13.01 -17.88
CA ALA A 282 15.11 -14.20 -17.01
C ALA A 282 14.51 -15.45 -17.70
N ARG A 283 13.52 -15.28 -18.60
CA ARG A 283 13.01 -16.37 -19.46
C ARG A 283 14.07 -16.85 -20.44
N LYS A 284 14.83 -15.95 -21.07
CA LYS A 284 15.92 -16.34 -21.99
C LYS A 284 16.96 -17.18 -21.25
N ASP A 285 17.39 -16.73 -20.07
CA ASP A 285 18.31 -17.49 -19.21
C ASP A 285 17.79 -18.91 -18.92
N LEU A 286 16.50 -19.02 -18.59
CA LEU A 286 15.85 -20.31 -18.32
C LEU A 286 15.86 -21.21 -19.56
N ALA A 287 15.56 -20.65 -20.74
CA ALA A 287 15.56 -21.41 -21.99
C ALA A 287 16.97 -21.88 -22.36
N ASP A 288 17.98 -21.04 -22.13
CA ASP A 288 19.38 -21.37 -22.38
C ASP A 288 19.90 -22.42 -21.38
N GLU A 289 19.50 -22.33 -20.11
CA GLU A 289 19.81 -23.34 -19.08
C GLU A 289 19.25 -24.72 -19.47
N MET A 290 18.03 -24.76 -19.99
CA MET A 290 17.38 -25.99 -20.45
C MET A 290 18.02 -26.61 -21.71
N GLN A 291 18.86 -25.87 -22.44
CA GLN A 291 19.62 -26.39 -23.58
C GLN A 291 20.96 -27.03 -23.17
N LYS A 292 21.39 -26.87 -21.91
CA LYS A 292 22.64 -27.46 -21.43
C LYS A 292 22.53 -28.98 -21.38
N ARG A 293 23.68 -29.66 -21.56
CA ARG A 293 23.76 -31.14 -21.44
C ARG A 293 23.28 -31.66 -20.09
N THR A 294 23.47 -30.87 -19.03
CA THR A 294 23.02 -31.16 -17.67
C THR A 294 22.45 -29.88 -17.06
N PRO A 295 21.14 -29.63 -17.19
CA PRO A 295 20.50 -28.45 -16.60
C PRO A 295 20.55 -28.48 -15.06
N SER A 296 20.79 -27.34 -14.44
CA SER A 296 20.72 -27.20 -12.98
C SER A 296 19.26 -27.13 -12.52
N GLY A 297 18.77 -28.19 -11.89
CA GLY A 297 17.38 -28.24 -11.40
C GLY A 297 17.04 -27.10 -10.41
N LEU A 298 17.99 -26.69 -9.56
CA LEU A 298 17.80 -25.59 -8.61
C LEU A 298 17.64 -24.25 -9.32
N LEU A 299 18.48 -23.98 -10.33
CA LEU A 299 18.41 -22.74 -11.11
C LEU A 299 17.13 -22.69 -11.95
N VAL A 300 16.75 -23.82 -12.56
CA VAL A 300 15.49 -23.97 -13.31
C VAL A 300 14.30 -23.66 -12.41
N LYS A 301 14.25 -24.22 -11.19
CA LYS A 301 13.17 -23.96 -10.24
C LYS A 301 13.08 -22.48 -9.87
N GLN A 302 14.21 -21.87 -9.51
CA GLN A 302 14.28 -20.44 -9.14
C GLN A 302 13.80 -19.54 -10.30
N LYS A 303 14.29 -19.78 -11.52
CA LYS A 303 13.90 -18.98 -12.69
C LYS A 303 12.44 -19.24 -13.06
N MET A 304 11.93 -20.46 -12.89
CA MET A 304 10.51 -20.77 -13.07
C MET A 304 9.62 -20.02 -12.07
N ASP A 305 10.03 -19.92 -10.80
CA ASP A 305 9.30 -19.13 -9.79
C ASP A 305 9.28 -17.64 -10.15
N GLN A 306 10.46 -17.07 -10.47
CA GLN A 306 10.60 -15.66 -10.82
C GLN A 306 9.76 -15.25 -12.04
N THR A 307 9.68 -16.13 -13.04
CA THR A 307 9.02 -15.84 -14.32
C THR A 307 7.56 -16.30 -14.37
N PHE A 308 7.00 -16.79 -13.26
CA PHE A 308 5.64 -17.33 -13.21
C PHE A 308 4.57 -16.34 -13.67
N ALA A 309 4.65 -15.09 -13.22
CA ALA A 309 3.70 -14.06 -13.62
C ALA A 309 3.75 -13.75 -15.13
N LEU A 310 4.95 -13.72 -15.72
CA LEU A 310 5.12 -13.56 -17.16
C LEU A 310 4.53 -14.74 -17.95
N ARG A 311 4.78 -15.98 -17.49
CA ARG A 311 4.18 -17.19 -18.09
C ARG A 311 2.67 -17.17 -18.06
N ARG A 312 2.08 -16.91 -16.89
CA ARG A 312 0.62 -16.90 -16.72
C ARG A 312 -0.02 -15.86 -17.63
N LYS A 313 0.58 -14.67 -17.71
CA LYS A 313 0.15 -13.63 -18.64
C LYS A 313 0.19 -14.10 -20.10
N GLU A 314 1.29 -14.74 -20.52
CA GLU A 314 1.42 -15.26 -21.88
C GLU A 314 0.38 -16.35 -22.19
N VAL A 315 0.20 -17.32 -21.28
CA VAL A 315 -0.74 -18.44 -21.44
C VAL A 315 -2.19 -17.98 -21.47
N VAL A 316 -2.56 -17.02 -20.61
CA VAL A 316 -3.94 -16.55 -20.44
C VAL A 316 -4.31 -15.51 -21.51
N ASP A 317 -3.43 -14.57 -21.83
CA ASP A 317 -3.77 -13.47 -22.74
C ASP A 317 -3.49 -13.82 -24.21
N SER A 318 -2.39 -14.52 -24.48
CA SER A 318 -1.93 -14.77 -25.87
C SER A 318 -2.35 -16.13 -26.41
N GLU A 319 -2.74 -17.06 -25.53
CA GLU A 319 -3.13 -18.45 -25.87
C GLU A 319 -2.24 -19.07 -26.97
N PRO A 320 -0.90 -19.04 -26.82
CA PRO A 320 0.00 -19.45 -27.88
C PRO A 320 -0.13 -20.96 -28.16
N PRO A 321 0.09 -21.40 -29.42
CA PRO A 321 0.09 -22.83 -29.74
C PRO A 321 1.17 -23.59 -28.96
N ILE A 322 0.94 -24.88 -28.70
CA ILE A 322 1.84 -25.71 -27.87
C ILE A 322 3.28 -25.72 -28.41
N ASN A 323 3.47 -25.71 -29.73
CA ASN A 323 4.80 -25.67 -30.33
C ASN A 323 5.60 -24.40 -29.96
N THR A 324 4.92 -23.27 -29.77
CA THR A 324 5.50 -22.01 -29.31
C THR A 324 5.78 -22.07 -27.82
N MET A 325 4.88 -22.67 -27.03
CA MET A 325 5.08 -22.88 -25.60
C MET A 325 6.28 -23.77 -25.29
N VAL A 326 6.47 -24.86 -26.02
CA VAL A 326 7.63 -25.77 -25.86
C VAL A 326 8.95 -25.02 -26.11
N LYS A 327 8.97 -24.12 -27.10
CA LYS A 327 10.17 -23.32 -27.43
C LYS A 327 10.43 -22.22 -26.40
N ARG A 328 9.39 -21.53 -25.95
CA ARG A 328 9.51 -20.38 -25.05
C ARG A 328 9.71 -20.80 -23.59
N TRP A 329 9.12 -21.92 -23.19
CA TRP A 329 9.10 -22.43 -21.82
C TRP A 329 9.39 -23.94 -21.78
N PRO A 330 10.59 -24.38 -22.20
CA PRO A 330 10.93 -25.80 -22.28
C PRO A 330 10.83 -26.51 -20.93
N ALA A 331 11.11 -25.80 -19.83
CA ALA A 331 10.98 -26.31 -18.47
C ALA A 331 9.54 -26.73 -18.11
N LEU A 332 8.49 -26.15 -18.70
CA LEU A 332 7.10 -26.58 -18.45
C LEU A 332 6.78 -27.99 -18.94
N PHE A 333 7.68 -28.62 -19.70
CA PHE A 333 7.51 -29.95 -20.26
C PHE A 333 8.39 -31.00 -19.57
N THR A 334 8.96 -30.68 -18.40
CA THR A 334 9.60 -31.64 -17.52
C THR A 334 8.66 -32.04 -16.38
N GLU A 335 8.73 -33.30 -15.94
CA GLU A 335 7.84 -33.84 -14.91
C GLU A 335 7.86 -32.99 -13.62
N ASP A 336 9.06 -32.67 -13.12
CA ASP A 336 9.25 -31.89 -11.90
C ASP A 336 8.61 -30.50 -11.98
N GLN A 337 8.77 -29.81 -13.11
CA GLN A 337 8.27 -28.44 -13.24
C GLN A 337 6.79 -28.38 -13.60
N VAL A 338 6.21 -29.41 -14.23
CA VAL A 338 4.75 -29.53 -14.39
C VAL A 338 4.09 -29.60 -13.02
N PHE A 339 4.63 -30.43 -12.11
CA PHE A 339 4.12 -30.54 -10.75
C PHE A 339 4.24 -29.22 -9.99
N MET A 340 5.42 -28.59 -10.03
CA MET A 340 5.62 -27.29 -9.39
C MET A 340 4.74 -26.19 -9.99
N GLU A 341 4.50 -26.19 -11.31
CA GLU A 341 3.64 -25.20 -11.95
C GLU A 341 2.18 -25.33 -11.49
N PHE A 342 1.71 -26.56 -11.25
CA PHE A 342 0.38 -26.77 -10.70
C PHE A 342 0.27 -26.25 -9.28
N ILE A 343 1.33 -26.35 -8.47
CA ILE A 343 1.37 -25.77 -7.11
C ILE A 343 1.35 -24.24 -7.16
N ARG A 344 1.96 -23.64 -8.20
CA ARG A 344 1.99 -22.17 -8.34
C ARG A 344 0.64 -21.59 -8.74
N ILE A 345 -0.21 -22.32 -9.45
CA ILE A 345 -1.54 -21.90 -9.92
C ILE A 345 -2.57 -22.01 -8.80
#